data_AF-A0A924DJP1-F1
#
_entry.id   AF-A0A924DJP1-F1
#
_cell.length_a   1.000
_cell.length_b   1.000
_cell.length_c   1.000
_cell.angle_alpha   90.00
_cell.angle_beta   90.00
_cell.angle_gamma   90.00
#
_symmetry.space_group_name_H-M   'P 1'
#
loop_
_entity.id
_entity.type
_entity.pdbx_description
1 polymer ?
#
loop_
_entity_poly.entity_id
_entity_poly.type
_entity_poly.pdbx_seq_one_letter_code
_entity_poly.pdbx_strand_id
1 'polypeptide(L)'
;AMTLFAFVGVVVTSASAIIYGSPEWDPVQLAGKFESKIVVTFAMIGIIISTLATNIAANIVSPANDFSNLSPKKISFRTGGYITGVIGILIFPWKLMADPHGYIFTWLIAYSSLLGPVGGIMIVDYFFIRKKQLLLNDLYDTNGSYTYTKGFNPAAVIALILGILPNVPGFLLQVKLVSETTFPVWISSLYHYAWFVGFAVSALLYYFLMKYNSRVKQRLV
;
A
#
# COMPACT_ATOMS: atom_id res chain seq x y z
N ALA A 1 -9.38 1.67 15.46
CA ALA A 1 -10.14 0.90 14.45
C ALA A 1 -9.39 -0.35 14.00
N MET A 2 -8.20 -0.26 13.38
CA MET A 2 -7.48 -1.43 12.85
C MET A 2 -7.07 -2.48 13.90
N THR A 3 -6.65 -2.05 15.10
CA THR A 3 -6.35 -2.97 16.22
C THR A 3 -7.57 -3.81 16.63
N LEU A 4 -8.77 -3.23 16.56
CA LEU A 4 -10.01 -3.93 16.89
C LEU A 4 -10.35 -4.97 15.81
N PHE A 5 -10.19 -4.63 14.53
CA PHE A 5 -10.38 -5.58 13.43
C PHE A 5 -9.41 -6.76 13.52
N ALA A 6 -8.13 -6.49 13.80
CA ALA A 6 -7.14 -7.54 13.99
C ALA A 6 -7.49 -8.43 15.19
N PHE A 7 -7.90 -7.84 16.31
CA PHE A 7 -8.35 -8.57 17.49
C PHE A 7 -9.55 -9.47 17.18
N VAL A 8 -10.60 -8.94 16.55
CA VAL A 8 -11.79 -9.72 16.18
C VAL A 8 -11.42 -10.87 15.25
N GLY A 9 -10.58 -10.63 14.24
CA GLY A 9 -10.11 -11.68 13.34
C GLY A 9 -9.40 -12.82 14.09
N VAL A 10 -8.43 -12.50 14.95
CA VAL A 10 -7.69 -13.50 15.74
C VAL A 10 -8.61 -14.27 16.67
N VAL A 11 -9.50 -13.59 17.39
CA VAL A 11 -10.43 -14.22 18.34
C VAL A 11 -11.41 -15.14 17.62
N VAL A 12 -12.02 -14.69 16.53
CA VAL A 12 -13.00 -15.47 15.76
C VAL A 12 -12.36 -16.71 15.12
N THR A 13 -11.18 -16.57 14.52
CA THR A 13 -10.44 -17.72 13.95
C THR A 13 -9.95 -18.69 15.03
N SER A 14 -9.57 -18.20 16.21
CA SER A 14 -9.21 -19.06 17.34
C SER A 14 -10.42 -19.83 17.88
N ALA A 15 -11.57 -19.15 18.00
CA ALA A 15 -12.82 -19.77 18.42
C ALA A 15 -13.29 -20.85 17.43
N SER A 16 -13.15 -20.61 16.12
CA SER A 16 -13.52 -21.60 15.11
C SER A 16 -12.65 -22.86 15.17
N ALA A 17 -11.38 -22.76 15.55
CA ALA A 17 -10.53 -23.92 15.81
C ALA A 17 -11.05 -24.79 16.96
N ILE A 18 -11.58 -24.16 18.02
CA ILE A 18 -12.14 -24.87 19.19
C ILE A 18 -13.49 -25.50 18.85
N ILE A 19 -14.36 -24.76 18.14
CA ILE A 19 -15.75 -25.20 17.86
C ILE A 19 -15.80 -26.22 16.72
N TYR A 20 -15.03 -26.01 15.65
CA TYR A 20 -15.11 -26.78 14.41
C TYR A 20 -13.89 -27.68 14.17
N GLY A 21 -12.92 -27.71 15.09
CA GLY A 21 -11.74 -28.56 14.99
C GLY A 21 -10.65 -28.08 14.02
N SER A 22 -10.88 -26.97 13.30
CA SER A 22 -9.89 -26.35 12.41
C SER A 22 -10.06 -24.83 12.36
N PRO A 23 -8.98 -24.04 12.37
CA PRO A 23 -9.07 -22.58 12.25
C PRO A 23 -9.66 -22.20 10.89
N GLU A 24 -10.77 -21.47 10.93
CA GLU A 24 -11.39 -20.85 9.76
C GLU A 24 -11.12 -19.35 9.76
N TRP A 25 -10.40 -18.88 8.75
CA TRP A 25 -10.03 -17.47 8.59
C TRP A 25 -10.91 -16.77 7.55
N ASP A 26 -11.57 -17.52 6.67
CA ASP A 26 -12.47 -16.98 5.67
C ASP A 26 -13.87 -16.74 6.30
N PRO A 27 -14.31 -15.48 6.41
CA PRO A 27 -15.61 -15.16 7.02
C PRO A 27 -16.80 -15.72 6.23
N VAL A 28 -16.66 -15.92 4.92
CA VAL A 28 -17.72 -16.53 4.08
C VAL A 28 -17.83 -18.01 4.40
N GLN A 29 -16.71 -18.72 4.47
CA GLN A 29 -16.69 -20.13 4.84
C GLN A 29 -17.17 -20.34 6.29
N LEU A 30 -16.74 -19.47 7.20
CA LEU A 30 -17.20 -19.51 8.60
C LEU A 30 -18.71 -19.27 8.71
N ALA A 31 -19.25 -18.28 8.00
CA ALA A 31 -20.69 -18.04 7.95
C ALA A 31 -21.46 -19.25 7.42
N GLY A 32 -20.88 -20.02 6.49
CA GLY A 32 -21.46 -21.26 5.97
C GLY A 32 -21.51 -22.42 6.96
N LYS A 33 -20.74 -22.38 8.07
CA LYS A 33 -20.72 -23.44 9.10
C LYS A 33 -21.82 -23.32 10.15
N PHE A 34 -22.63 -22.24 10.12
CA PHE A 34 -23.77 -22.12 11.02
C PHE A 34 -24.94 -22.99 10.57
N GLU A 35 -25.61 -23.67 11.51
CA GLU A 35 -26.75 -24.55 11.21
C GLU A 35 -28.02 -23.75 10.84
N SER A 36 -28.21 -22.58 11.45
CA SER A 36 -29.41 -21.76 11.24
C SER A 36 -29.34 -21.01 9.91
N LYS A 37 -30.15 -21.42 8.94
CA LYS A 37 -30.29 -20.77 7.63
C LYS A 37 -30.58 -19.27 7.72
N ILE A 38 -31.32 -18.85 8.74
CA ILE A 38 -31.63 -17.43 8.99
C ILE A 38 -30.35 -16.67 9.34
N VAL A 39 -29.55 -17.21 10.26
CA VAL A 39 -28.27 -16.60 10.67
C VAL A 39 -27.31 -16.52 9.49
N VAL A 40 -27.18 -17.61 8.71
CA VAL A 40 -26.35 -17.63 7.49
C VAL A 40 -26.80 -16.53 6.52
N THR A 41 -28.11 -16.38 6.31
CA THR A 41 -28.65 -15.38 5.37
C THR A 41 -28.30 -13.95 5.79
N PHE A 42 -28.54 -13.60 7.05
CA PHE A 42 -28.20 -12.28 7.57
C PHE A 42 -26.68 -12.03 7.57
N ALA A 43 -25.88 -13.04 7.91
CA ALA A 43 -24.42 -12.94 7.87
C ALA A 43 -23.93 -12.68 6.44
N MET A 44 -24.43 -13.42 5.45
CA MET A 44 -24.04 -13.24 4.04
C MET A 44 -24.45 -11.89 3.50
N ILE A 45 -25.66 -11.40 3.81
CA ILE A 45 -26.09 -10.04 3.45
C ILE A 45 -25.15 -9.00 4.08
N GLY A 46 -24.80 -9.17 5.36
CA GLY A 46 -23.85 -8.32 6.06
C GLY A 46 -22.48 -8.29 5.39
N ILE A 47 -21.94 -9.47 5.03
CA ILE A 47 -20.66 -9.59 4.32
C ILE A 47 -20.72 -8.90 2.96
N ILE A 48 -21.79 -9.07 2.20
CA ILE A 48 -21.96 -8.42 0.88
C ILE A 48 -21.97 -6.90 1.04
N ILE A 49 -22.79 -6.37 1.96
CA ILE A 49 -22.89 -4.93 2.20
C ILE A 49 -21.54 -4.37 2.66
N SER A 50 -20.90 -5.02 3.64
CA SER A 50 -19.59 -4.60 4.15
C SER A 50 -18.53 -4.60 3.05
N THR A 51 -18.49 -5.65 2.23
CA THR A 51 -17.52 -5.80 1.13
C THR A 51 -17.71 -4.72 0.08
N LEU A 52 -18.96 -4.44 -0.30
CA LEU A 52 -19.27 -3.37 -1.26
C LEU A 52 -18.92 -1.99 -0.70
N ALA A 53 -19.32 -1.70 0.53
CA ALA A 53 -19.08 -0.41 1.17
C ALA A 53 -17.57 -0.11 1.28
N THR A 54 -16.78 -1.06 1.78
CA THR A 54 -15.33 -0.90 1.93
C THR A 54 -14.62 -0.83 0.58
N ASN A 55 -14.99 -1.67 -0.40
CA ASN A 55 -14.34 -1.65 -1.72
C ASN A 55 -14.59 -0.34 -2.47
N ILE A 56 -15.82 0.19 -2.45
CA ILE A 56 -16.13 1.46 -3.11
C ILE A 56 -15.28 2.58 -2.50
N ALA A 57 -15.28 2.72 -1.17
CA ALA A 57 -14.60 3.81 -0.51
C ALA A 57 -13.06 3.70 -0.55
N ALA A 58 -12.51 2.52 -0.25
CA ALA A 58 -11.07 2.34 -0.07
C ALA A 58 -10.32 1.97 -1.36
N ASN A 59 -10.96 1.22 -2.27
CA ASN A 59 -10.25 0.59 -3.39
C ASN A 59 -10.63 1.17 -4.77
N ILE A 60 -11.74 1.91 -4.89
CA ILE A 60 -12.15 2.51 -6.17
C ILE A 60 -11.82 4.00 -6.24
N VAL A 61 -12.06 4.76 -5.16
CA VAL A 61 -11.94 6.23 -5.20
C VAL A 61 -10.51 6.71 -5.52
N SER A 62 -9.48 6.14 -4.90
CA SER A 62 -8.09 6.56 -5.13
C SER A 62 -7.64 6.35 -6.58
N PRO A 63 -7.64 5.11 -7.11
CA PRO A 63 -7.20 4.88 -8.49
C PRO A 63 -8.09 5.57 -9.53
N ALA A 64 -9.39 5.75 -9.27
CA ALA A 64 -10.25 6.54 -10.15
C ALA A 64 -9.77 8.00 -10.27
N ASN A 65 -9.36 8.62 -9.16
CA ASN A 65 -8.74 9.94 -9.17
C ASN A 65 -7.37 9.91 -9.87
N ASP A 66 -6.54 8.92 -9.62
CA ASP A 66 -5.22 8.78 -10.26
C ASP A 66 -5.33 8.70 -11.79
N PHE A 67 -6.25 7.88 -12.31
CA PHE A 67 -6.51 7.79 -13.75
C PHE A 67 -7.06 9.09 -14.32
N SER A 68 -7.95 9.78 -13.59
CA SER A 68 -8.46 11.08 -14.03
C SER A 68 -7.35 12.14 -14.08
N ASN A 69 -6.41 12.11 -13.13
CA ASN A 69 -5.26 13.01 -13.10
C ASN A 69 -4.21 12.69 -14.18
N LEU A 70 -4.11 11.43 -14.60
CA LEU A 70 -3.21 11.02 -15.69
C LEU A 70 -3.62 11.62 -17.04
N SER A 71 -4.92 11.74 -17.31
CA SER A 71 -5.43 12.35 -18.54
C SER A 71 -6.77 13.08 -18.31
N PRO A 72 -6.75 14.28 -17.68
CA PRO A 72 -7.98 14.94 -17.21
C PRO A 72 -8.93 15.36 -18.34
N LYS A 73 -8.41 15.55 -19.56
CA LYS A 73 -9.23 15.86 -20.74
C LYS A 73 -9.97 14.64 -21.31
N LYS A 74 -9.54 13.41 -20.98
CA LYS A 74 -10.04 12.17 -21.59
C LYS A 74 -10.71 11.24 -20.57
N ILE A 75 -10.27 11.27 -19.33
CA ILE A 75 -10.69 10.34 -18.28
C ILE A 75 -11.40 11.14 -17.19
N SER A 76 -12.72 10.97 -17.11
CA SER A 76 -13.49 11.47 -15.96
C SER A 76 -13.31 10.54 -14.74
N PHE A 77 -13.64 11.02 -13.55
CA PHE A 77 -13.67 10.18 -12.33
C PHE A 77 -14.51 8.91 -12.52
N ARG A 78 -15.67 9.02 -13.19
CA ARG A 78 -16.53 7.87 -13.51
C ARG A 78 -15.83 6.87 -14.43
N THR A 79 -15.18 7.36 -15.48
CA THR A 79 -14.40 6.52 -16.40
C THR A 79 -13.22 5.86 -15.68
N GLY A 80 -12.52 6.58 -14.81
CA GLY A 80 -11.45 6.04 -13.96
C GLY A 80 -11.93 4.94 -13.02
N GLY A 81 -13.14 5.06 -12.48
CA GLY A 81 -13.77 4.01 -11.68
C GLY A 81 -14.03 2.72 -12.47
N TYR A 82 -14.53 2.84 -13.71
CA TYR A 82 -14.69 1.67 -14.58
C TYR A 82 -13.35 1.02 -14.96
N ILE A 83 -12.33 1.83 -15.29
CA ILE A 83 -10.98 1.33 -15.58
C ILE A 83 -10.43 0.55 -14.38
N THR A 84 -10.57 1.11 -13.17
CA THR A 84 -10.15 0.45 -11.93
C THR A 84 -10.85 -0.90 -11.75
N GLY A 85 -12.17 -0.96 -11.93
CA GLY A 85 -12.93 -2.20 -11.79
C GLY A 85 -12.49 -3.28 -12.78
N VAL A 86 -12.30 -2.91 -14.06
CA VAL A 86 -11.85 -3.85 -15.10
C VAL A 86 -10.44 -4.36 -14.81
N ILE A 87 -9.49 -3.46 -14.51
CA ILE A 87 -8.11 -3.86 -14.18
C ILE A 87 -8.09 -4.73 -12.93
N GLY A 88 -8.88 -4.39 -11.91
CA GLY A 88 -8.97 -5.17 -10.67
C GLY A 88 -9.38 -6.63 -10.92
N ILE A 89 -10.33 -6.87 -11.83
CA ILE A 89 -10.73 -8.23 -12.23
C ILE A 89 -9.60 -8.92 -13.01
N LEU A 90 -8.96 -8.21 -13.95
CA LEU A 90 -7.90 -8.74 -14.81
C LEU A 90 -6.60 -9.09 -14.08
N ILE A 91 -6.40 -8.60 -12.85
CA ILE A 91 -5.27 -9.00 -12.00
C ILE A 91 -5.48 -10.41 -11.40
N PHE A 92 -6.66 -11.01 -11.54
CA PHE A 92 -7.01 -12.33 -10.99
C PHE A 92 -6.76 -12.42 -9.46
N PRO A 93 -7.33 -11.51 -8.64
CA PRO A 93 -7.00 -11.43 -7.21
C PRO A 93 -7.31 -12.71 -6.43
N TRP A 94 -8.27 -13.51 -6.89
CA TRP A 94 -8.58 -14.82 -6.29
C TRP A 94 -7.40 -15.81 -6.35
N LYS A 95 -6.49 -15.68 -7.32
CA LYS A 95 -5.26 -16.49 -7.35
C LYS A 95 -4.27 -16.08 -6.26
N LEU A 96 -4.23 -14.78 -5.93
CA LEU A 96 -3.40 -14.29 -4.82
C LEU A 96 -3.98 -14.74 -3.48
N MET A 97 -5.31 -14.68 -3.32
CA MET A 97 -6.01 -15.08 -2.09
C MET A 97 -5.98 -16.61 -1.83
N ALA A 98 -5.74 -17.41 -2.87
CA ALA A 98 -5.69 -18.88 -2.75
C ALA A 98 -4.50 -19.38 -1.91
N ASP A 99 -3.43 -18.60 -1.79
CA ASP A 99 -2.28 -18.87 -0.91
C ASP A 99 -2.14 -17.74 0.12
N PRO A 100 -2.73 -17.87 1.31
CA PRO A 100 -2.66 -16.84 2.36
C PRO A 100 -1.23 -16.55 2.81
N HIS A 101 -0.36 -17.56 2.82
CA HIS A 101 1.03 -17.38 3.24
C HIS A 101 1.80 -16.58 2.19
N GLY A 102 1.70 -16.95 0.91
CA GLY A 102 2.26 -16.16 -0.19
C GLY A 102 1.68 -14.76 -0.28
N TYR A 103 0.37 -14.61 -0.04
CA TYR A 103 -0.30 -13.31 -0.01
C TYR A 103 0.28 -12.38 1.05
N ILE A 104 0.38 -12.84 2.30
CA ILE A 104 0.86 -12.02 3.41
C ILE A 104 2.37 -11.79 3.29
N PHE A 105 3.16 -12.88 3.25
CA PHE A 105 4.60 -12.78 3.45
C PHE A 105 5.38 -12.43 2.17
N THR A 106 4.81 -12.67 0.99
CA THR A 106 5.45 -12.33 -0.28
C THR A 106 4.82 -11.09 -0.88
N TRP A 107 3.51 -11.08 -1.12
CA TRP A 107 2.88 -9.99 -1.85
C TRP A 107 2.72 -8.71 -1.01
N LEU A 108 2.08 -8.79 0.15
CA LEU A 108 1.80 -7.60 0.97
C LEU A 108 3.08 -6.97 1.54
N ILE A 109 4.07 -7.77 1.95
CA ILE A 109 5.36 -7.23 2.41
C ILE A 109 6.13 -6.59 1.25
N ALA A 110 6.18 -7.21 0.06
CA ALA A 110 6.80 -6.60 -1.11
C ALA A 110 6.13 -5.27 -1.46
N TYR A 111 4.80 -5.23 -1.50
CA TYR A 111 4.05 -4.00 -1.73
C TYR A 111 4.34 -2.93 -0.67
N SER A 112 4.41 -3.33 0.60
CA SER A 112 4.77 -2.45 1.72
C SER A 112 6.19 -1.88 1.60
N SER A 113 7.13 -2.66 1.06
CA SER A 113 8.51 -2.22 0.82
C SER A 113 8.62 -1.08 -0.21
N LEU A 114 7.62 -0.94 -1.08
CA LEU A 114 7.52 0.12 -2.08
C LEU A 114 6.77 1.34 -1.53
N LEU A 115 5.66 1.11 -0.81
CA LEU A 115 4.83 2.19 -0.29
C LEU A 115 5.43 2.90 0.93
N GLY A 116 6.16 2.19 1.80
CA GLY A 116 6.83 2.79 2.96
C GLY A 116 7.72 3.96 2.56
N PRO A 117 8.65 3.78 1.59
CA PRO A 117 9.47 4.85 1.05
C PRO A 117 8.71 6.06 0.52
N VAL A 118 7.62 5.84 -0.24
CA VAL A 118 6.76 6.93 -0.77
C VAL A 118 6.15 7.72 0.39
N GLY A 119 5.59 7.02 1.39
CA GLY A 119 5.05 7.65 2.59
C GLY A 119 6.07 8.49 3.35
N GLY A 120 7.30 7.97 3.50
CA GLY A 120 8.41 8.68 4.16
C GLY A 120 8.75 10.00 3.45
N ILE A 121 8.86 9.96 2.13
CA ILE A 121 9.13 11.16 1.30
C ILE A 121 7.99 12.17 1.44
N MET A 122 6.74 11.74 1.28
CA MET A 122 5.57 12.63 1.33
C MET A 122 5.41 13.32 2.69
N ILE A 123 5.58 12.59 3.79
CA ILE A 123 5.49 13.16 5.15
C ILE A 123 6.59 14.19 5.36
N VAL A 124 7.84 13.86 4.98
CA VAL A 124 8.96 14.78 5.14
C VAL A 124 8.80 16.02 4.26
N ASP A 125 8.40 15.85 3.02
CA ASP A 125 8.20 16.96 2.08
C ASP A 125 7.16 17.95 2.62
N TYR A 126 5.98 17.46 2.98
CA TYR A 126 4.89 18.33 3.39
C TYR A 126 5.14 18.97 4.76
N PHE A 127 5.49 18.19 5.78
CA PHE A 127 5.57 18.72 7.15
C PHE A 127 6.89 19.40 7.48
N PHE A 128 8.02 18.91 6.98
CA PHE A 128 9.35 19.36 7.43
C PHE A 128 10.04 20.27 6.42
N ILE A 129 9.93 20.00 5.13
CA ILE A 129 10.53 20.83 4.08
C ILE A 129 9.62 22.03 3.77
N ARG A 130 8.36 21.77 3.44
CA ARG A 130 7.38 22.80 3.04
C ARG A 130 6.58 23.40 4.19
N LYS A 131 6.72 22.87 5.40
CA LYS A 131 6.04 23.37 6.62
C LYS A 131 4.52 23.53 6.44
N LYS A 132 3.89 22.57 5.76
CA LYS A 132 2.45 22.51 5.43
C LYS A 132 1.96 23.60 4.46
N GLN A 133 2.88 24.28 3.77
CA GLN A 133 2.54 25.31 2.79
C GLN A 133 2.76 24.78 1.37
N LEU A 134 1.68 24.76 0.58
CA LEU A 134 1.72 24.37 -0.83
C LEU A 134 1.23 25.54 -1.68
N LEU A 135 2.00 25.88 -2.71
CA LEU A 135 1.56 26.74 -3.80
C LEU A 135 0.56 25.96 -4.67
N LEU A 136 -0.73 26.20 -4.46
CA LEU A 136 -1.78 25.43 -5.14
C LEU A 136 -1.73 25.58 -6.65
N ASN A 137 -1.53 26.80 -7.16
CA ASN A 137 -1.48 27.06 -8.60
C ASN A 137 -0.35 26.28 -9.28
N ASP A 138 0.83 26.27 -8.65
CA ASP A 138 2.01 25.56 -9.15
C ASP A 138 1.82 24.04 -9.20
N LEU A 139 0.92 23.45 -8.40
CA LEU A 139 0.62 22.00 -8.47
C LEU A 139 -0.07 21.62 -9.78
N TYR A 140 -0.73 22.58 -10.43
CA TYR A 140 -1.44 22.40 -11.69
C TYR A 140 -0.74 23.07 -12.88
N ASP A 141 0.45 23.64 -12.69
CA ASP A 141 1.26 24.25 -13.74
C ASP A 141 2.47 23.39 -14.10
N THR A 142 2.58 23.00 -15.37
CA THR A 142 3.71 22.25 -15.93
C THR A 142 5.05 22.98 -15.83
N ASN A 143 5.05 24.30 -15.64
CA ASN A 143 6.26 25.12 -15.46
C ASN A 143 6.41 25.65 -14.03
N GLY A 144 5.57 25.19 -13.09
CA GLY A 144 5.57 25.64 -11.71
C GLY A 144 6.78 25.17 -10.90
N SER A 145 6.79 25.54 -9.63
CA SER A 145 7.89 25.26 -8.70
C SER A 145 8.16 23.75 -8.52
N TYR A 146 7.15 22.90 -8.73
CA TYR A 146 7.23 21.43 -8.57
C TYR A 146 7.63 20.66 -9.82
N THR A 147 8.00 21.33 -10.93
CA THR A 147 8.46 20.64 -12.15
C THR A 147 9.86 20.04 -12.02
N TYR A 148 10.69 20.61 -11.14
CA TYR A 148 12.09 20.20 -10.92
C TYR A 148 12.88 19.99 -12.24
N THR A 149 13.46 18.81 -12.45
CA THR A 149 14.26 18.47 -13.64
C THR A 149 13.48 17.49 -14.50
N LYS A 150 13.01 17.94 -15.67
CA LYS A 150 12.21 17.13 -16.62
C LYS A 150 10.95 16.51 -15.99
N GLY A 151 10.33 17.19 -15.01
CA GLY A 151 9.13 16.70 -14.32
C GLY A 151 9.41 15.83 -13.09
N PHE A 152 10.67 15.55 -12.75
CA PHE A 152 11.03 14.70 -11.63
C PHE A 152 11.90 15.44 -10.61
N ASN A 153 11.61 15.23 -9.33
CA ASN A 153 12.50 15.63 -8.25
C ASN A 153 13.61 14.58 -8.07
N PRO A 154 14.88 14.86 -8.44
CA PRO A 154 15.96 13.88 -8.32
C PRO A 154 16.18 13.43 -6.87
N ALA A 155 15.98 14.32 -5.90
CA ALA A 155 16.12 13.97 -4.48
C ALA A 155 15.06 12.95 -4.03
N ALA A 156 13.81 13.10 -4.51
CA ALA A 156 12.74 12.15 -4.22
C ALA A 156 13.02 10.79 -4.87
N VAL A 157 13.45 10.76 -6.13
CA VAL A 157 13.77 9.51 -6.84
C VAL A 157 14.93 8.78 -6.17
N ILE A 158 16.00 9.49 -5.80
CA ILE A 158 17.15 8.90 -5.09
C ILE A 158 16.70 8.35 -3.73
N ALA A 159 15.95 9.12 -2.94
CA ALA A 159 15.45 8.67 -1.64
C ALA A 159 14.52 7.46 -1.76
N LEU A 160 13.70 7.38 -2.82
CA LEU A 160 12.82 6.25 -3.09
C LEU A 160 13.63 4.98 -3.37
N ILE A 161 14.59 5.04 -4.30
CA ILE A 161 15.43 3.90 -4.68
C ILE A 161 16.23 3.41 -3.46
N LEU A 162 16.86 4.33 -2.73
CA LEU A 162 17.65 4.00 -1.54
C LEU A 162 16.78 3.51 -0.37
N GLY A 163 15.51 3.90 -0.29
CA GLY A 163 14.56 3.36 0.68
C GLY A 163 14.09 1.94 0.35
N ILE A 164 14.01 1.58 -0.93
CA ILE A 164 13.63 0.23 -1.38
C ILE A 164 14.79 -0.77 -1.22
N LEU A 165 16.02 -0.33 -1.52
CA LEU A 165 17.21 -1.20 -1.60
C LEU A 165 17.44 -2.12 -0.39
N PRO A 166 17.31 -1.67 0.87
CA PRO A 166 17.49 -2.54 2.04
C PRO A 166 16.55 -3.75 2.08
N ASN A 167 15.40 -3.68 1.41
CA ASN A 167 14.39 -4.73 1.39
C ASN A 167 14.63 -5.77 0.28
N VAL A 168 15.44 -5.43 -0.72
CA VAL A 168 15.68 -6.28 -1.90
C VAL A 168 16.26 -7.65 -1.53
N PRO A 169 17.26 -7.77 -0.62
CA PRO A 169 17.81 -9.08 -0.26
C PRO A 169 16.74 -10.03 0.29
N GLY A 170 15.92 -9.58 1.24
CA GLY A 170 14.84 -10.40 1.81
C GLY A 170 13.75 -10.73 0.80
N PHE A 171 13.40 -9.79 -0.09
CA PHE A 171 12.48 -10.06 -1.18
C PHE A 171 12.97 -11.19 -2.10
N LEU A 172 14.23 -11.15 -2.54
CA LEU A 172 14.81 -12.16 -3.44
C LEU A 172 14.80 -13.57 -2.84
N LEU A 173 15.02 -13.68 -1.53
CA LEU A 173 14.92 -14.94 -0.79
C LEU A 173 13.45 -15.42 -0.74
N GLN A 174 12.52 -14.51 -0.42
CA GLN A 174 11.10 -14.81 -0.30
C GLN A 174 10.48 -15.30 -1.62
N VAL A 175 10.91 -14.75 -2.76
CA VAL A 175 10.47 -15.20 -4.09
C VAL A 175 11.29 -16.37 -4.64
N LYS A 176 12.21 -16.94 -3.83
CA LYS A 176 13.04 -18.11 -4.16
C LYS A 176 13.91 -17.92 -5.42
N LEU A 177 14.31 -16.68 -5.71
CA LEU A 177 15.24 -16.38 -6.81
C LEU A 177 16.70 -16.64 -6.44
N VAL A 178 17.00 -16.65 -5.15
CA VAL A 178 18.34 -16.95 -4.60
C VAL A 178 18.21 -17.92 -3.41
N SER A 179 19.31 -18.56 -3.03
CA SER A 179 19.33 -19.50 -1.90
C SER A 179 19.15 -18.76 -0.57
N GLU A 180 18.49 -19.39 0.40
CA GLU A 180 18.26 -18.85 1.76
C GLU A 180 19.55 -18.42 2.49
N THR A 181 20.71 -18.93 2.05
CA THR A 181 22.03 -18.66 2.62
C THR A 181 22.80 -17.56 1.90
N THR A 182 22.27 -17.01 0.80
CA THR A 182 22.96 -16.02 -0.04
C THR A 182 23.24 -14.71 0.71
N PHE A 183 22.35 -14.31 1.62
CA PHE A 183 22.49 -13.07 2.40
C PHE A 183 22.56 -13.35 3.90
N PRO A 184 23.30 -12.55 4.68
CA PRO A 184 23.27 -12.61 6.14
C PRO A 184 21.84 -12.44 6.69
N VAL A 185 21.50 -13.22 7.71
CA VAL A 185 20.15 -13.27 8.32
C VAL A 185 19.66 -11.88 8.76
N TRP A 186 20.55 -11.04 9.27
CA TRP A 186 20.18 -9.70 9.71
C TRP A 186 19.72 -8.79 8.56
N ILE A 187 20.27 -8.97 7.34
CA ILE A 187 19.89 -8.21 6.15
C ILE A 187 18.54 -8.71 5.63
N SER A 188 18.38 -10.03 5.51
CA SER A 188 17.13 -10.61 5.02
C SER A 188 15.95 -10.35 5.95
N SER A 189 16.21 -10.29 7.26
CA SER A 189 15.18 -10.02 8.28
C SER A 189 14.62 -8.59 8.23
N LEU A 190 15.32 -7.63 7.59
CA LEU A 190 14.79 -6.27 7.38
C LEU A 190 13.49 -6.28 6.57
N TYR A 191 13.31 -7.28 5.70
CA TYR A 191 12.13 -7.42 4.87
C TYR A 191 10.85 -7.63 5.68
N HIS A 192 10.90 -8.29 6.84
CA HIS A 192 9.73 -8.41 7.72
C HIS A 192 9.24 -7.04 8.25
N TYR A 193 10.12 -6.05 8.27
CA TYR A 193 9.83 -4.67 8.67
C TYR A 193 9.91 -3.70 7.49
N ALA A 194 9.72 -4.19 6.26
CA ALA A 194 10.05 -3.45 5.04
C ALA A 194 9.41 -2.06 4.96
N TRP A 195 8.18 -1.92 5.44
CA TRP A 195 7.50 -0.63 5.51
C TRP A 195 8.27 0.38 6.37
N PHE A 196 8.63 0.00 7.60
CA PHE A 196 9.30 0.87 8.56
C PHE A 196 10.73 1.21 8.13
N VAL A 197 11.47 0.21 7.65
CA VAL A 197 12.83 0.40 7.13
C VAL A 197 12.81 1.35 5.93
N GLY A 198 11.94 1.06 4.95
CA GLY A 198 11.84 1.87 3.74
C GLY A 198 11.37 3.29 4.02
N PHE A 199 10.39 3.45 4.91
CA PHE A 199 9.91 4.75 5.38
C PHE A 199 11.03 5.57 6.04
N ALA A 200 11.74 5.00 7.01
CA ALA A 200 12.76 5.72 7.77
C ALA A 200 13.94 6.13 6.88
N VAL A 201 14.42 5.22 6.03
CA VAL A 201 15.54 5.48 5.13
C VAL A 201 15.18 6.56 4.11
N SER A 202 14.03 6.45 3.43
CA SER A 202 13.64 7.44 2.43
C SER A 202 13.35 8.81 3.06
N ALA A 203 12.71 8.85 4.23
CA ALA A 203 12.41 10.07 4.96
C ALA A 203 13.69 10.84 5.31
N LEU A 204 14.67 10.17 5.92
CA LEU A 204 15.93 10.78 6.31
C LEU A 204 16.71 11.27 5.08
N LEU A 205 16.86 10.43 4.06
CA LEU A 205 17.58 10.79 2.85
C LEU A 205 16.93 11.97 2.13
N TYR A 206 15.61 11.94 1.97
CA TYR A 206 14.88 13.03 1.34
C TYR A 206 15.04 14.34 2.11
N TYR A 207 14.95 14.30 3.45
CA TYR A 207 15.15 15.47 4.29
C TYR A 207 16.51 16.13 4.04
N PHE A 208 17.59 15.34 4.11
CA PHE A 208 18.94 15.87 3.91
C PHE A 208 19.15 16.36 2.47
N LEU A 209 18.78 15.56 1.47
CA LEU A 209 18.95 15.92 0.05
C LEU A 209 18.21 17.23 -0.28
N MET A 210 17.00 17.42 0.24
CA MET A 210 16.22 18.64 0.00
C MET A 210 16.73 19.84 0.79
N LYS A 211 17.23 19.64 2.01
CA LYS A 211 17.77 20.73 2.85
C LYS A 211 19.07 21.32 2.31
N TYR A 212 19.93 20.49 1.70
CA TYR A 212 21.21 20.91 1.13
C TYR A 212 21.10 21.38 -0.33
N ASN A 213 19.97 21.18 -1.00
CA ASN A 213 19.79 21.62 -2.38
C ASN A 213 19.38 23.10 -2.47
N SER A 214 20.38 23.97 -2.67
CA SER A 214 20.23 25.43 -2.75
C SER A 214 19.20 25.91 -3.79
N ARG A 215 19.00 25.16 -4.88
CA ARG A 215 18.03 25.50 -5.95
C ARG A 215 16.58 25.33 -5.51
N VAL A 216 16.30 24.41 -4.60
CA VAL A 216 14.95 24.21 -4.06
C VAL A 216 14.62 25.26 -3.02
N LYS A 217 15.62 25.68 -2.23
CA LYS A 217 15.49 26.71 -1.20
C LYS A 217 15.05 28.08 -1.76
N GLN A 218 15.46 28.41 -2.99
CA GLN A 218 15.06 29.66 -3.67
C GLN A 218 13.66 29.65 -4.28
N ARG A 219 13.04 28.47 -4.48
CA ARG A 219 11.67 28.35 -5.02
C ARG A 219 10.58 28.24 -3.95
N LEU A 220 11.00 28.13 -2.69
CA LEU A 220 10.11 28.00 -1.51
C LEU A 220 9.93 29.31 -0.73
N VAL A 221 10.67 30.36 -1.11
CA VAL A 221 10.61 31.73 -0.57
C VAL A 221 10.06 32.63 -1.66
#